data_AF-A0A349NH09-F1
#
_entry.id   AF-A0A349NH09-F1
#
_cell.length_a   1.000
_cell.length_b   1.000
_cell.length_c   1.000
_cell.angle_alpha   90.00
_cell.angle_beta   90.00
_cell.angle_gamma   90.00
#
_symmetry.space_group_name_H-M   'P 1'
#
loop_
_entity.id
_entity.type
_entity.pdbx_description
1 polymer ?
#
loop_
_entity_poly.entity_id
_entity_poly.type
_entity_poly.pdbx_seq_one_letter_code
_entity_poly.pdbx_strand_id
1 'polypeptide(L)'
;DRMRSFLTNREASPAVSYNDSVCSIVYGNSPRVQPVKLATLGRISYERILQIYKERFSNASNFKLIVLGNIDINTLRTLLEQYVATLPSTGEKETFAKTYPNIHNCNETHIWKKEQSTPLAKVSIFYSWPESYTAKNDLTLDVLKRVLSIAYTDSVREEKGGVYGVDLEAEMDKYSDPNTILKISFTTAPEKYNMVIPVIYRQLDNIAKYGVVTTSMEKVKKYLLKQYQQAIVTNDYWEYIIYQQLRYGINYDQNYTQLVKDLTNADVRQMAKDILKSNRRIEITMMSE
;
A
#
# COMPACT_ATOMS: atom_id res chain seq x y z
N ASP A 1 25.47 7.30 -17.74
CA ASP A 1 24.63 7.94 -18.77
C ASP A 1 23.21 7.42 -18.91
N ARG A 2 22.96 6.09 -18.94
CA ARG A 2 21.59 5.53 -19.04
C ARG A 2 20.56 6.11 -18.04
N MET A 3 20.94 6.28 -16.77
CA MET A 3 20.06 6.87 -15.75
C MET A 3 19.79 8.37 -15.98
N ARG A 4 20.77 9.11 -16.54
CA ARG A 4 20.57 10.53 -16.90
C ARG A 4 19.55 10.65 -18.02
N SER A 5 19.72 9.89 -19.10
CA SER A 5 18.77 9.87 -20.23
C SER A 5 17.37 9.45 -19.81
N PHE A 6 17.26 8.46 -18.91
CA PHE A 6 15.97 8.06 -18.34
C PHE A 6 15.30 9.21 -17.56
N LEU A 7 16.04 9.91 -16.69
CA LEU A 7 15.48 11.01 -15.90
C LEU A 7 15.08 12.22 -16.75
N THR A 8 15.84 12.55 -17.80
CA THR A 8 15.47 13.62 -18.75
C THR A 8 14.14 13.31 -19.45
N ASN A 9 13.97 12.08 -19.95
CA ASN A 9 12.71 11.68 -20.60
C ASN A 9 11.55 11.59 -19.61
N ARG A 10 11.84 11.18 -18.37
CA ARG A 10 10.86 11.09 -17.29
C ARG A 10 10.29 12.47 -16.93
N GLU A 11 11.14 13.48 -16.75
CA GLU A 11 10.71 14.83 -16.36
C GLU A 11 9.79 15.50 -17.41
N ALA A 12 9.84 15.07 -18.68
CA ALA A 12 8.94 15.55 -19.73
C ALA A 12 7.51 14.97 -19.67
N SER A 13 7.24 13.95 -18.85
CA SER A 13 5.94 13.27 -18.81
C SER A 13 4.93 13.96 -17.88
N PRO A 14 3.68 14.24 -18.31
CA PRO A 14 2.62 14.75 -17.43
C PRO A 14 2.34 13.81 -16.24
N ALA A 15 2.49 12.50 -16.41
CA ALA A 15 2.30 11.52 -15.34
C ALA A 15 3.33 11.70 -14.21
N VAL A 16 4.53 12.18 -14.52
CA VAL A 16 5.59 12.43 -13.53
C VAL A 16 5.28 13.68 -12.73
N SER A 17 4.86 14.76 -13.41
CA SER A 17 4.38 15.96 -12.74
C SER A 17 3.20 15.68 -11.80
N TYR A 18 2.27 14.80 -12.20
CA TYR A 18 1.18 14.38 -11.33
C TYR A 18 1.69 13.66 -10.08
N ASN A 19 2.60 12.68 -10.24
CA ASN A 19 3.14 11.92 -9.11
C ASN A 19 3.98 12.80 -8.17
N ASP A 20 4.75 13.75 -8.71
CA ASP A 20 5.47 14.76 -7.92
C ASP A 20 4.50 15.59 -7.06
N SER A 21 3.39 16.04 -7.65
CA SER A 21 2.32 16.73 -6.91
C SER A 21 1.69 15.85 -5.84
N VAL A 22 1.38 14.58 -6.16
CA VAL A 22 0.85 13.62 -5.18
C VAL A 22 1.78 13.47 -3.99
N CYS A 23 3.07 13.21 -4.22
CA CYS A 23 4.05 13.08 -3.14
C CYS A 23 4.13 14.36 -2.30
N SER A 24 4.20 15.53 -2.94
CA SER A 24 4.27 16.82 -2.24
C SER A 24 3.02 17.14 -1.42
N ILE A 25 1.82 16.84 -1.95
CA ILE A 25 0.55 17.16 -1.29
C ILE A 25 0.30 16.21 -0.12
N VAL A 26 0.54 14.90 -0.32
CA VAL A 26 0.26 13.86 0.69
C VAL A 26 1.29 13.85 1.81
N TYR A 27 2.57 14.03 1.50
CA TYR A 27 3.69 13.83 2.43
C TYR A 27 4.57 15.08 2.64
N GLY A 28 4.21 16.20 2.01
CA GLY A 28 4.98 17.42 2.06
C GLY A 28 6.27 17.35 1.24
N ASN A 29 7.14 18.35 1.43
CA ASN A 29 8.42 18.45 0.75
C ASN A 29 9.54 17.66 1.45
N SER A 30 9.21 16.56 2.13
CA SER A 30 10.22 15.75 2.83
C SER A 30 11.19 15.10 1.83
N PRO A 31 12.52 15.28 1.99
CA PRO A 31 13.50 14.66 1.09
C PRO A 31 13.43 13.14 1.00
N ARG A 32 12.78 12.47 1.97
CA ARG A 32 12.64 11.01 2.07
C ARG A 32 11.62 10.42 1.09
N VAL A 33 10.70 11.24 0.58
CA VAL A 33 9.61 10.82 -0.33
C VAL A 33 9.72 11.50 -1.70
N GLN A 34 10.70 12.41 -1.86
CA GLN A 34 10.93 13.07 -3.13
C GLN A 34 11.57 12.09 -4.11
N PRO A 35 11.11 12.08 -5.37
CA PRO A 35 11.73 11.24 -6.38
C PRO A 35 13.16 11.69 -6.67
N VAL A 36 13.99 10.74 -7.09
CA VAL A 36 15.32 11.05 -7.63
C VAL A 36 15.15 11.92 -8.89
N LYS A 37 15.82 13.06 -8.91
CA LYS A 37 15.86 14.03 -10.03
C LYS A 37 17.26 14.11 -10.62
N LEU A 38 17.38 14.53 -11.88
CA LEU A 38 18.68 14.68 -12.53
C LEU A 38 19.64 15.56 -11.70
N ALA A 39 19.12 16.67 -11.17
CA ALA A 39 19.86 17.60 -10.31
C ALA A 39 20.37 16.98 -8.99
N THR A 40 19.74 15.90 -8.52
CA THR A 40 20.15 15.21 -7.28
C THR A 40 21.17 14.10 -7.52
N LEU A 41 21.36 13.64 -8.77
CA LEU A 41 22.30 12.55 -9.06
C LEU A 41 23.74 12.87 -8.68
N GLY A 42 24.15 14.14 -8.82
CA GLY A 42 25.50 14.59 -8.42
C GLY A 42 25.77 14.50 -6.92
N ARG A 43 24.73 14.31 -6.09
CA ARG A 43 24.87 14.14 -4.63
C ARG A 43 25.21 12.71 -4.22
N ILE A 44 25.20 11.77 -5.16
CA ILE A 44 25.50 10.35 -4.88
C ILE A 44 27.02 10.18 -4.81
N SER A 45 27.51 9.62 -3.71
CA SER A 45 28.92 9.27 -3.53
C SER A 45 29.07 7.75 -3.41
N TYR A 46 30.00 7.18 -4.20
CA TYR A 46 30.37 5.77 -4.11
C TYR A 46 30.89 5.41 -2.72
N GLU A 47 31.72 6.27 -2.14
CA GLU A 47 32.27 6.10 -0.79
C GLU A 47 31.14 6.05 0.24
N ARG A 48 30.14 6.94 0.13
CA ARG A 48 28.99 6.93 1.03
C ARG A 48 28.15 5.67 0.88
N ILE A 49 27.97 5.16 -0.34
CA ILE A 49 27.27 3.89 -0.59
C ILE A 49 28.02 2.73 0.09
N LEU A 50 29.33 2.64 -0.10
CA LEU A 50 30.15 1.59 0.51
C LEU A 50 30.16 1.70 2.04
N GLN A 51 30.18 2.93 2.56
CA GLN A 51 30.06 3.18 3.99
C GLN A 51 28.72 2.69 4.53
N ILE A 52 27.60 3.03 3.90
CA ILE A 52 26.27 2.55 4.29
C ILE A 52 26.21 1.03 4.24
N TYR A 53 26.74 0.41 3.19
CA TYR A 53 26.81 -1.05 3.09
C TYR A 53 27.54 -1.65 4.29
N LYS A 54 28.72 -1.13 4.63
CA LYS A 54 29.48 -1.59 5.81
C LYS A 54 28.68 -1.36 7.09
N GLU A 55 28.11 -0.17 7.29
CA GLU A 55 27.25 0.16 8.45
C GLU A 55 26.05 -0.78 8.60
N ARG A 56 25.49 -1.31 7.50
CA ARG A 56 24.31 -2.20 7.54
C ARG A 56 24.67 -3.69 7.67
N PHE A 57 25.85 -4.10 7.19
CA PHE A 57 26.23 -5.51 7.07
C PHE A 57 27.45 -5.93 7.90
N SER A 58 28.11 -5.03 8.63
CA SER A 58 29.23 -5.35 9.51
C SER A 58 28.82 -5.98 10.84
N ASN A 59 27.52 -6.08 11.13
CA ASN A 59 27.01 -6.63 12.38
C ASN A 59 25.73 -7.46 12.16
N ALA A 60 25.88 -8.77 12.15
CA ALA A 60 24.78 -9.73 11.95
C ALA A 60 23.97 -10.01 13.23
N SER A 61 24.28 -9.38 14.38
CA SER A 61 23.57 -9.66 15.66
C SER A 61 22.06 -9.44 15.61
N ASN A 62 21.60 -8.58 14.70
CA ASN A 62 20.18 -8.28 14.49
C ASN A 62 19.54 -9.00 13.30
N PHE A 63 20.30 -9.81 12.57
CA PHE A 63 19.79 -10.47 11.37
C PHE A 63 18.83 -11.60 11.75
N LYS A 64 17.79 -11.74 10.94
CA LYS A 64 16.87 -12.88 10.95
C LYS A 64 16.95 -13.51 9.58
N LEU A 65 17.37 -14.78 9.53
CA LEU A 65 17.45 -15.54 8.30
C LEU A 65 16.22 -16.44 8.18
N ILE A 66 15.52 -16.33 7.06
CA ILE A 66 14.43 -17.23 6.69
C ILE A 66 14.96 -18.07 5.53
N VAL A 67 14.97 -19.40 5.70
CA VAL A 67 15.33 -20.36 4.66
C VAL A 67 14.14 -21.28 4.47
N LEU A 68 13.58 -21.33 3.26
CA LEU A 68 12.37 -22.08 2.94
C LEU A 68 12.56 -22.91 1.68
N GLY A 69 12.09 -24.15 1.74
CA GLY A 69 12.10 -25.09 0.62
C GLY A 69 12.29 -26.53 1.05
N ASN A 70 12.40 -27.41 0.07
CA ASN A 70 12.77 -28.81 0.30
C ASN A 70 14.30 -28.90 0.45
N ILE A 71 14.78 -28.92 1.69
CA ILE A 71 16.20 -28.79 2.00
C ILE A 71 16.63 -29.92 2.93
N ASP A 72 17.72 -30.59 2.57
CA ASP A 72 18.40 -31.52 3.47
C ASP A 72 19.07 -30.75 4.62
N ILE A 73 18.70 -31.10 5.85
CA ILE A 73 19.12 -30.36 7.03
C ILE A 73 20.62 -30.48 7.30
N ASN A 74 21.24 -31.60 6.93
CA ASN A 74 22.67 -31.82 7.13
C ASN A 74 23.49 -30.91 6.20
N THR A 75 23.10 -30.85 4.92
CA THR A 75 23.69 -29.96 3.92
C THR A 75 23.49 -28.49 4.31
N LEU A 76 22.28 -28.13 4.74
CA LEU A 76 21.99 -26.76 5.18
C LEU A 76 22.86 -26.36 6.36
N ARG A 77 23.03 -27.24 7.35
CA ARG A 77 23.87 -26.97 8.52
C ARG A 77 25.30 -26.61 8.11
N THR A 78 25.92 -27.40 7.25
CA THR A 78 27.28 -27.13 6.75
C THR A 78 27.37 -25.77 6.05
N LEU A 79 26.37 -25.43 5.22
CA LEU A 79 26.32 -24.12 4.54
C LEU A 79 26.14 -22.96 5.53
N LEU A 80 25.30 -23.13 6.55
CA LEU A 80 25.09 -22.12 7.58
C LEU A 80 26.37 -21.90 8.40
N GLU A 81 27.08 -22.97 8.76
CA GLU A 81 28.38 -22.89 9.44
C GLU A 81 29.42 -22.15 8.60
N GLN A 82 29.45 -22.40 7.28
CA GLN A 82 30.41 -21.77 6.38
C GLN A 82 30.10 -20.29 6.09
N TYR A 83 28.84 -19.95 5.80
CA TYR A 83 28.48 -18.65 5.22
C TYR A 83 27.75 -17.69 6.17
N VAL A 84 27.12 -18.21 7.23
CA VAL A 84 26.28 -17.40 8.14
C VAL A 84 26.93 -17.28 9.51
N ALA A 85 27.43 -18.40 10.07
CA ALA A 85 28.08 -18.41 11.38
C ALA A 85 29.42 -17.67 11.39
N THR A 86 30.01 -17.44 10.22
CA THR A 86 31.25 -16.67 10.04
C THR A 86 31.02 -15.16 9.94
N LEU A 87 29.76 -14.70 9.89
CA LEU A 87 29.46 -13.27 9.81
C LEU A 87 29.81 -12.56 11.14
N PRO A 88 30.35 -11.33 11.08
CA PRO A 88 30.67 -10.57 12.27
C PRO A 88 29.42 -10.29 13.09
N SER A 89 29.49 -10.47 14.42
CA SER A 89 28.39 -10.25 15.35
C SER A 89 28.94 -9.60 16.61
N THR A 90 28.53 -8.36 16.87
CA THR A 90 29.08 -7.54 17.99
C THR A 90 28.25 -7.64 19.27
N GLY A 91 27.04 -8.21 19.18
CA GLY A 91 26.04 -8.22 20.24
C GLY A 91 25.17 -6.96 20.29
N GLU A 92 25.57 -5.89 19.59
CA GLU A 92 24.81 -4.65 19.54
C GLU A 92 23.55 -4.78 18.70
N LYS A 93 22.48 -4.12 19.16
CA LYS A 93 21.19 -4.09 18.47
C LYS A 93 20.87 -2.68 18.00
N GLU A 94 20.64 -2.56 16.71
CA GLU A 94 20.14 -1.37 16.04
C GLU A 94 18.61 -1.27 16.08
N THR A 95 18.12 -0.04 16.01
CA THR A 95 16.69 0.27 15.81
C THR A 95 16.54 1.22 14.63
N PHE A 96 15.36 1.25 14.01
CA PHE A 96 15.09 2.15 12.89
C PHE A 96 14.75 3.55 13.41
N ALA A 97 15.17 4.58 12.68
CA ALA A 97 14.80 5.96 12.97
C ALA A 97 13.49 6.33 12.24
N LYS A 98 12.53 6.94 12.95
CA LYS A 98 11.28 7.46 12.37
C LYS A 98 11.58 8.73 11.56
N THR A 99 11.98 8.56 10.31
CA THR A 99 12.46 9.64 9.43
C THR A 99 11.56 9.92 8.23
N TYR A 100 10.64 9.01 7.92
CA TYR A 100 9.64 9.22 6.86
C TYR A 100 8.53 10.18 7.35
N PRO A 101 8.01 11.04 6.46
CA PRO A 101 6.91 11.92 6.80
C PRO A 101 5.62 11.13 7.00
N ASN A 102 4.79 11.61 7.92
CA ASN A 102 3.42 11.17 8.05
C ASN A 102 2.57 11.72 6.88
N ILE A 103 1.45 11.05 6.59
CA ILE A 103 0.42 11.63 5.71
C ILE A 103 -0.13 12.89 6.37
N HIS A 104 -0.25 13.97 5.61
CA HIS A 104 -0.81 15.23 6.09
C HIS A 104 -2.20 15.03 6.71
N ASN A 105 -2.43 15.68 7.86
CA ASN A 105 -3.68 15.61 8.58
C ASN A 105 -4.68 16.65 8.06
N CYS A 106 -5.28 16.40 6.89
CA CYS A 106 -6.20 17.34 6.29
C CYS A 106 -7.38 16.67 5.59
N ASN A 107 -8.42 17.47 5.34
CA ASN A 107 -9.54 17.13 4.47
C ASN A 107 -9.61 18.14 3.33
N GLU A 108 -8.94 17.85 2.22
CA GLU A 108 -8.68 18.81 1.15
C GLU A 108 -8.93 18.21 -0.25
N THR A 109 -9.12 19.10 -1.22
CA THR A 109 -9.30 18.78 -2.64
C THR A 109 -8.43 19.72 -3.45
N HIS A 110 -7.52 19.15 -4.24
CA HIS A 110 -6.61 19.87 -5.12
C HIS A 110 -6.93 19.53 -6.57
N ILE A 111 -7.35 20.54 -7.33
CA ILE A 111 -7.70 20.38 -8.75
C ILE A 111 -6.88 21.38 -9.57
N TRP A 112 -6.17 20.90 -10.57
CA TRP A 112 -5.50 21.75 -11.55
C TRP A 112 -5.64 21.20 -12.96
N LYS A 113 -5.36 22.07 -13.93
CA LYS A 113 -5.32 21.72 -15.35
C LYS A 113 -3.88 21.63 -15.83
N LYS A 114 -3.63 20.75 -16.80
CA LYS A 114 -2.36 20.64 -17.51
C LYS A 114 -2.61 20.12 -18.92
N GLU A 115 -1.91 20.66 -19.91
CA GLU A 115 -1.89 20.13 -21.27
C GLU A 115 -1.50 18.63 -21.27
N GLN A 116 -2.31 17.81 -21.95
CA GLN A 116 -2.13 16.36 -22.04
C GLN A 116 -2.40 15.92 -23.48
N SER A 117 -1.60 14.98 -23.99
CA SER A 117 -1.79 14.43 -25.35
C SER A 117 -3.13 13.73 -25.52
N THR A 118 -3.67 13.19 -24.43
CA THR A 118 -4.99 12.55 -24.37
C THR A 118 -5.83 13.27 -23.31
N PRO A 119 -6.98 13.86 -23.67
CA PRO A 119 -7.84 14.55 -22.71
C PRO A 119 -8.36 13.59 -21.64
N LEU A 120 -7.85 13.71 -20.42
CA LEU A 120 -8.27 12.90 -19.27
C LEU A 120 -8.24 13.70 -17.97
N ALA A 121 -9.11 13.30 -17.05
CA ALA A 121 -9.05 13.64 -15.64
C ALA A 121 -8.47 12.44 -14.88
N LYS A 122 -7.30 12.62 -14.28
CA LYS A 122 -6.66 11.65 -13.40
C LYS A 122 -6.93 12.02 -11.96
N VAL A 123 -7.51 11.11 -11.19
CA VAL A 123 -7.96 11.33 -9.82
C VAL A 123 -7.31 10.33 -8.88
N SER A 124 -6.83 10.81 -7.74
CA SER A 124 -6.39 10.01 -6.59
C SER A 124 -7.01 10.55 -5.31
N ILE A 125 -7.67 9.69 -4.55
CA ILE A 125 -8.27 10.02 -3.26
C ILE A 125 -7.57 9.18 -2.21
N PHE A 126 -7.01 9.82 -1.20
CA PHE A 126 -6.36 9.16 -0.07
C PHE A 126 -7.21 9.36 1.17
N TYR A 127 -7.53 8.27 1.85
CA TYR A 127 -8.02 8.28 3.21
C TYR A 127 -6.95 7.73 4.13
N SER A 128 -6.72 8.37 5.28
CA SER A 128 -5.74 7.89 6.26
C SER A 128 -6.30 7.94 7.68
N TRP A 129 -6.21 6.86 8.44
CA TRP A 129 -6.78 6.79 9.78
C TRP A 129 -6.00 5.82 10.69
N PRO A 130 -6.02 6.02 12.02
CA PRO A 130 -5.44 5.08 12.95
C PRO A 130 -6.33 3.83 13.08
N GLU A 131 -5.72 2.66 13.10
CA GLU A 131 -6.38 1.37 13.31
C GLU A 131 -5.47 0.42 14.11
N SER A 132 -6.02 -0.49 14.89
CA SER A 132 -5.19 -1.45 15.63
C SER A 132 -4.52 -2.43 14.67
N TYR A 133 -3.18 -2.51 14.68
CA TYR A 133 -2.40 -3.39 13.80
C TYR A 133 -2.55 -4.86 14.22
N THR A 134 -3.56 -5.54 13.67
CA THR A 134 -3.92 -6.94 13.99
C THR A 134 -4.32 -7.71 12.73
N ALA A 135 -4.20 -9.04 12.75
CA ALA A 135 -4.63 -9.89 11.63
C ALA A 135 -6.12 -9.73 11.29
N LYS A 136 -6.99 -9.53 12.31
CA LYS A 136 -8.42 -9.31 12.08
C LYS A 136 -8.67 -7.98 11.33
N ASN A 137 -8.02 -6.90 11.74
CA ASN A 137 -8.23 -5.60 11.12
C ASN A 137 -7.64 -5.53 9.71
N ASP A 138 -6.48 -6.14 9.48
CA ASP A 138 -5.90 -6.28 8.15
C ASP A 138 -6.84 -7.07 7.20
N LEU A 139 -7.39 -8.19 7.67
CA LEU A 139 -8.41 -8.95 6.95
C LEU A 139 -9.68 -8.12 6.68
N THR A 140 -10.13 -7.35 7.67
CA THR A 140 -11.31 -6.48 7.54
C THR A 140 -11.07 -5.40 6.47
N LEU A 141 -9.84 -4.86 6.40
CA LEU A 141 -9.44 -3.89 5.38
C LEU A 141 -9.39 -4.51 3.98
N ASP A 142 -8.84 -5.71 3.82
CA ASP A 142 -8.85 -6.41 2.52
C ASP A 142 -10.28 -6.72 2.07
N VAL A 143 -11.16 -7.11 3.00
CA VAL A 143 -12.59 -7.32 2.70
C VAL A 143 -13.26 -6.02 2.29
N LEU A 144 -13.06 -4.93 3.04
CA LEU A 144 -13.58 -3.60 2.71
C LEU A 144 -13.16 -3.18 1.29
N LYS A 145 -11.87 -3.29 0.97
CA LYS A 145 -11.30 -3.00 -0.36
C LYS A 145 -12.00 -3.80 -1.46
N ARG A 146 -12.19 -5.11 -1.27
CA ARG A 146 -12.82 -5.99 -2.26
C ARG A 146 -14.29 -5.68 -2.47
N VAL A 147 -15.04 -5.44 -1.40
CA VAL A 147 -16.48 -5.12 -1.52
C VAL A 147 -16.69 -3.73 -2.10
N LEU A 148 -15.82 -2.76 -1.80
CA LEU A 148 -15.78 -1.48 -2.49
C LEU A 148 -15.48 -1.64 -3.98
N SER A 149 -14.52 -2.49 -4.36
CA SER A 149 -14.22 -2.76 -5.77
C SER A 149 -15.43 -3.33 -6.52
N ILE A 150 -16.17 -4.26 -5.89
CA ILE A 150 -17.44 -4.76 -6.44
C ILE A 150 -18.44 -3.62 -6.60
N ALA A 151 -18.66 -2.83 -5.56
CA ALA A 151 -19.60 -1.71 -5.59
C ALA A 151 -19.25 -0.65 -6.65
N TYR A 152 -17.97 -0.34 -6.85
CA TYR A 152 -17.53 0.54 -7.93
C TYR A 152 -17.74 -0.09 -9.30
N THR A 153 -17.41 -1.37 -9.47
CA THR A 153 -17.61 -2.06 -10.74
C THR A 153 -19.08 -2.04 -11.16
N ASP A 154 -19.99 -2.29 -10.21
CA ASP A 154 -21.42 -2.30 -10.46
C ASP A 154 -21.93 -0.88 -10.76
N SER A 155 -21.63 0.09 -9.88
CA SER A 155 -22.12 1.47 -10.03
C SER A 155 -21.54 2.23 -11.22
N VAL A 156 -20.25 2.06 -11.53
CA VAL A 156 -19.60 2.75 -12.67
C VAL A 156 -20.08 2.19 -14.01
N ARG A 157 -20.42 0.89 -14.06
CA ARG A 157 -20.95 0.24 -15.26
C ARG A 157 -22.39 0.64 -15.54
N GLU A 158 -23.21 0.76 -14.50
CA GLU A 158 -24.63 1.11 -14.59
C GLU A 158 -24.85 2.63 -14.75
N GLU A 159 -24.09 3.46 -14.05
CA GLU A 159 -24.30 4.91 -13.97
C GLU A 159 -23.40 5.74 -14.91
N LYS A 160 -23.34 5.42 -16.22
CA LYS A 160 -22.83 6.30 -17.33
C LYS A 160 -21.46 6.01 -17.96
N GLY A 161 -20.95 4.77 -17.93
CA GLY A 161 -19.81 4.34 -18.78
C GLY A 161 -18.63 5.32 -18.77
N GLY A 162 -18.35 5.91 -17.61
CA GLY A 162 -17.58 7.15 -17.51
C GLY A 162 -16.14 6.96 -17.06
N VAL A 163 -15.81 5.79 -16.51
CA VAL A 163 -14.51 5.55 -15.88
C VAL A 163 -13.89 4.27 -16.45
N TYR A 164 -12.61 4.35 -16.81
CA TYR A 164 -11.81 3.19 -17.17
C TYR A 164 -11.31 2.50 -15.88
N GLY A 165 -12.23 1.88 -15.13
CA GLY A 165 -11.93 1.15 -13.89
C GLY A 165 -11.60 2.04 -12.68
N VAL A 166 -11.78 1.48 -11.48
CA VAL A 166 -11.42 2.11 -10.20
C VAL A 166 -10.44 1.19 -9.50
N ASP A 167 -9.22 1.68 -9.31
CA ASP A 167 -8.15 0.99 -8.60
C ASP A 167 -8.21 1.33 -7.11
N LEU A 168 -8.07 0.30 -6.27
CA LEU A 168 -8.05 0.42 -4.82
C LEU A 168 -6.77 -0.20 -4.27
N GLU A 169 -6.00 0.61 -3.55
CA GLU A 169 -4.88 0.18 -2.73
C GLU A 169 -5.27 0.42 -1.27
N ALA A 170 -5.06 -0.56 -0.40
CA ALA A 170 -5.30 -0.41 1.02
C ALA A 170 -4.25 -1.22 1.77
N GLU A 171 -3.63 -0.60 2.77
CA GLU A 171 -2.58 -1.21 3.56
C GLU A 171 -2.56 -0.66 4.98
N MET A 172 -2.00 -1.48 5.88
CA MET A 172 -1.63 -1.08 7.23
C MET A 172 -0.11 -1.16 7.37
N ASP A 173 0.52 -0.13 7.91
CA ASP A 173 1.95 -0.12 8.23
C ASP A 173 2.16 0.13 9.73
N LYS A 174 2.79 -0.83 10.42
CA LYS A 174 2.93 -0.82 11.89
C LYS A 174 3.62 0.44 12.45
N TYR A 175 4.46 1.12 11.66
CA TYR A 175 5.32 2.20 12.14
C TYR A 175 4.89 3.59 11.65
N SER A 176 3.96 3.63 10.70
CA SER A 176 3.36 4.86 10.18
C SER A 176 2.32 5.44 11.13
N ASP A 177 2.08 6.73 10.99
CA ASP A 177 1.13 7.47 11.81
C ASP A 177 0.40 8.54 10.96
N PRO A 178 -0.91 8.40 10.68
CA PRO A 178 -1.71 7.21 10.94
C PRO A 178 -1.16 5.98 10.22
N ASN A 179 -1.47 4.79 10.77
CA ASN A 179 -0.90 3.52 10.34
C ASN A 179 -1.68 2.82 9.23
N THR A 180 -2.76 3.43 8.74
CA THR A 180 -3.64 2.81 7.72
C THR A 180 -3.99 3.81 6.64
N ILE A 181 -4.01 3.33 5.40
CA ILE A 181 -4.33 4.10 4.21
C ILE A 181 -5.29 3.33 3.29
N LEU A 182 -6.23 4.05 2.69
CA LEU A 182 -7.02 3.60 1.54
C LEU A 182 -6.83 4.63 0.43
N LYS A 183 -6.26 4.20 -0.68
CA LYS A 183 -6.10 5.01 -1.89
C LYS A 183 -7.06 4.49 -2.96
N ILE A 184 -7.84 5.41 -3.49
CA ILE A 184 -8.74 5.19 -4.62
C ILE A 184 -8.17 5.96 -5.80
N SER A 185 -8.01 5.32 -6.96
CA SER A 185 -7.49 5.97 -8.15
C SER A 185 -8.30 5.59 -9.38
N PHE A 186 -8.54 6.55 -10.25
CA PHE A 186 -9.26 6.31 -11.49
C PHE A 186 -8.96 7.38 -12.53
N THR A 187 -9.30 7.09 -13.78
CA THR A 187 -9.27 8.04 -14.88
C THR A 187 -10.62 8.12 -15.57
N THR A 188 -11.04 9.34 -15.91
CA THR A 188 -12.31 9.62 -16.57
C THR A 188 -12.12 10.72 -17.61
N ALA A 189 -13.09 10.90 -18.51
CA ALA A 189 -13.11 12.06 -19.39
C ALA A 189 -13.34 13.34 -18.55
N PRO A 190 -12.65 14.47 -18.82
CA PRO A 190 -12.74 15.67 -17.98
C PRO A 190 -14.18 16.15 -17.72
N GLU A 191 -15.04 16.09 -18.73
CA GLU A 191 -16.45 16.47 -18.65
C GLU A 191 -17.31 15.55 -17.77
N LYS A 192 -16.86 14.31 -17.54
CA LYS A 192 -17.55 13.33 -16.70
C LYS A 192 -17.12 13.38 -15.24
N TYR A 193 -16.02 14.07 -14.91
CA TYR A 193 -15.48 14.13 -13.54
C TYR A 193 -16.55 14.52 -12.50
N ASN A 194 -17.29 15.61 -12.73
CA ASN A 194 -18.32 16.10 -11.80
C ASN A 194 -19.47 15.10 -11.60
N MET A 195 -19.70 14.21 -12.56
CA MET A 195 -20.71 13.16 -12.44
C MET A 195 -20.19 11.94 -11.69
N VAL A 196 -18.91 11.60 -11.87
CA VAL A 196 -18.29 10.40 -11.33
C VAL A 196 -17.88 10.58 -9.87
N ILE A 197 -17.25 11.70 -9.51
CA ILE A 197 -16.68 11.89 -8.17
C ILE A 197 -17.71 11.71 -7.02
N PRO A 198 -18.97 12.14 -7.14
CA PRO A 198 -19.96 11.91 -6.08
C PRO A 198 -20.35 10.44 -5.96
N VAL A 199 -20.31 9.67 -7.05
CA VAL A 199 -20.57 8.22 -7.02
C VAL A 199 -19.46 7.51 -6.26
N ILE A 200 -18.20 7.91 -6.50
CA ILE A 200 -17.04 7.36 -5.78
C ILE A 200 -17.20 7.55 -4.26
N TYR A 201 -17.48 8.79 -3.83
CA TYR A 201 -17.70 9.07 -2.41
C TYR A 201 -18.91 8.34 -1.82
N ARG A 202 -19.99 8.22 -2.59
CA ARG A 202 -21.22 7.58 -2.15
C ARG A 202 -21.04 6.11 -1.80
N GLN A 203 -20.18 5.36 -2.50
CA GLN A 203 -20.03 3.93 -2.21
C GLN A 203 -19.41 3.68 -0.83
N LEU A 204 -18.41 4.46 -0.44
CA LEU A 204 -17.84 4.38 0.91
C LEU A 204 -18.86 4.79 1.97
N ASP A 205 -19.60 5.88 1.73
CA ASP A 205 -20.71 6.33 2.59
C ASP A 205 -21.79 5.26 2.75
N ASN A 206 -22.15 4.56 1.66
CA ASN A 206 -23.16 3.52 1.68
C ASN A 206 -22.75 2.36 2.56
N ILE A 207 -21.48 1.92 2.48
CA ILE A 207 -20.98 0.86 3.37
C ILE A 207 -21.00 1.33 4.82
N ALA A 208 -20.59 2.57 5.11
CA ALA A 208 -20.64 3.09 6.48
C ALA A 208 -22.08 3.20 7.03
N LYS A 209 -23.04 3.60 6.19
CA LYS A 209 -24.45 3.83 6.58
C LYS A 209 -25.24 2.54 6.66
N TYR A 210 -25.19 1.70 5.62
CA TYR A 210 -26.07 0.55 5.44
C TYR A 210 -25.35 -0.79 5.60
N GLY A 211 -24.01 -0.79 5.55
CA GLY A 211 -23.22 -2.01 5.53
C GLY A 211 -23.00 -2.55 4.12
N VAL A 212 -22.34 -3.69 4.05
CA VAL A 212 -22.01 -4.38 2.79
C VAL A 212 -23.23 -5.15 2.28
N VAL A 213 -23.41 -5.23 0.96
CA VAL A 213 -24.40 -6.14 0.37
C VAL A 213 -24.04 -7.60 0.71
N THR A 214 -24.98 -8.36 1.27
CA THR A 214 -24.73 -9.73 1.77
C THR A 214 -24.11 -10.64 0.72
N THR A 215 -24.62 -10.63 -0.52
CA THR A 215 -24.09 -11.44 -1.63
C THR A 215 -22.65 -11.08 -1.99
N SER A 216 -22.27 -9.80 -1.93
CA SER A 216 -20.88 -9.35 -2.11
C SER A 216 -19.97 -9.82 -0.99
N MET A 217 -20.43 -9.76 0.26
CA MET A 217 -19.68 -10.26 1.43
C MET A 217 -19.42 -11.77 1.31
N GLU A 218 -20.45 -12.56 0.99
CA GLU A 218 -20.34 -14.01 0.80
C GLU A 218 -19.39 -14.38 -0.34
N LYS A 219 -19.49 -13.66 -1.47
CA LYS A 219 -18.59 -13.83 -2.63
C LYS A 219 -17.13 -13.58 -2.23
N VAL A 220 -16.87 -12.51 -1.48
CA VAL A 220 -15.51 -12.19 -1.01
C VAL A 220 -15.00 -13.24 -0.03
N LYS A 221 -15.80 -13.65 0.97
CA LYS A 221 -15.41 -14.72 1.91
C LYS A 221 -15.08 -16.04 1.20
N LYS A 222 -15.93 -16.47 0.27
CA LYS A 222 -15.69 -17.69 -0.53
C LYS A 222 -14.41 -17.60 -1.34
N TYR A 223 -14.16 -16.45 -1.96
CA TYR A 223 -12.93 -16.18 -2.68
C TYR A 223 -11.70 -16.28 -1.77
N LEU A 224 -11.72 -15.63 -0.60
CA LEU A 224 -10.60 -15.62 0.35
C LEU A 224 -10.26 -17.03 0.87
N LEU A 225 -11.28 -17.84 1.19
CA LEU A 225 -11.07 -19.23 1.61
C LEU A 225 -10.46 -20.09 0.48
N LYS A 226 -10.91 -19.89 -0.76
CA LYS A 226 -10.34 -20.59 -1.93
C LYS A 226 -8.89 -20.17 -2.17
N GLN A 227 -8.60 -18.87 -2.12
CA GLN A 227 -7.24 -18.36 -2.31
C GLN A 227 -6.29 -18.87 -1.25
N TYR A 228 -6.74 -18.90 0.01
CA TYR A 228 -5.97 -19.47 1.09
C TYR A 228 -5.55 -20.93 0.83
N GLN A 229 -6.48 -21.78 0.38
CA GLN A 229 -6.16 -23.18 0.02
C GLN A 229 -5.07 -23.29 -1.04
N GLN A 230 -4.99 -22.32 -1.96
CA GLN A 230 -3.95 -22.29 -3.00
C GLN A 230 -2.64 -21.70 -2.47
N ALA A 231 -2.69 -20.73 -1.57
CA ALA A 231 -1.53 -20.06 -1.03
C ALA A 231 -0.74 -20.94 -0.05
N ILE A 232 -1.41 -21.68 0.84
CA ILE A 232 -0.76 -22.45 1.92
C ILE A 232 0.19 -23.57 1.44
N VAL A 233 0.14 -23.93 0.16
CA VAL A 233 1.04 -24.93 -0.43
C VAL A 233 2.28 -24.31 -1.09
N THR A 234 2.45 -22.99 -1.02
CA THR A 234 3.54 -22.25 -1.66
C THR A 234 4.56 -21.75 -0.66
N ASN A 235 5.83 -21.67 -1.06
CA ASN A 235 6.89 -21.11 -0.21
C ASN A 235 6.68 -19.62 0.07
N ASP A 236 6.27 -18.84 -0.94
CA ASP A 236 6.04 -17.39 -0.82
C ASP A 236 5.03 -17.06 0.29
N TYR A 237 3.99 -17.88 0.44
CA TYR A 237 3.03 -17.74 1.54
C TYR A 237 3.71 -17.93 2.91
N TRP A 238 4.45 -19.01 3.10
CA TRP A 238 5.12 -19.27 4.37
C TRP A 238 6.24 -18.28 4.67
N GLU A 239 6.95 -17.79 3.65
CA GLU A 239 7.92 -16.71 3.79
C GLU A 239 7.26 -15.46 4.36
N TYR A 240 6.12 -15.06 3.77
CA TYR A 240 5.34 -13.94 4.25
C TYR A 240 4.89 -14.14 5.70
N ILE A 241 4.27 -15.28 6.04
CA ILE A 241 3.80 -15.55 7.41
C ILE A 241 4.93 -15.48 8.43
N ILE A 242 6.05 -16.15 8.17
CA ILE A 242 7.21 -16.19 9.07
C ILE A 242 7.83 -14.79 9.18
N TYR A 243 7.96 -14.07 8.08
CA TYR A 243 8.47 -12.70 8.09
C TYR A 243 7.60 -11.80 8.97
N GLN A 244 6.27 -11.82 8.80
CA GLN A 244 5.36 -10.99 9.59
C GLN A 244 5.39 -11.35 11.07
N GLN A 245 5.52 -12.62 11.41
CA GLN A 245 5.64 -13.06 12.80
C GLN A 245 6.98 -12.60 13.40
N LEU A 246 8.09 -12.77 12.69
CA LEU A 246 9.42 -12.37 13.17
C LEU A 246 9.57 -10.85 13.28
N ARG A 247 9.03 -10.11 12.30
CA ARG A 247 9.19 -8.66 12.20
C ARG A 247 8.19 -7.91 13.07
N TYR A 248 6.93 -8.34 13.09
CA TYR A 248 5.83 -7.62 13.71
C TYR A 248 5.13 -8.37 14.84
N GLY A 249 5.45 -9.64 15.06
CA GLY A 249 4.79 -10.45 16.08
C GLY A 249 3.37 -10.87 15.70
N ILE A 250 3.00 -10.79 14.42
CA ILE A 250 1.68 -11.18 13.92
C ILE A 250 1.78 -12.46 13.11
N ASN A 251 1.04 -13.48 13.52
CA ASN A 251 0.83 -14.68 12.72
C ASN A 251 -0.51 -14.54 11.96
N TYR A 252 -0.42 -14.26 10.66
CA TYR A 252 -1.60 -14.12 9.79
C TYR A 252 -2.26 -15.45 9.40
N ASP A 253 -1.57 -16.58 9.58
CA ASP A 253 -2.08 -17.93 9.31
C ASP A 253 -2.97 -18.41 10.46
N GLN A 254 -2.62 -18.03 11.69
CA GLN A 254 -3.29 -18.49 12.89
C GLN A 254 -4.80 -18.22 12.85
N ASN A 255 -5.58 -19.30 12.77
CA ASN A 255 -7.04 -19.29 12.68
C ASN A 255 -7.61 -18.50 11.48
N TYR A 256 -6.85 -18.31 10.40
CA TYR A 256 -7.27 -17.49 9.26
C TYR A 256 -8.66 -17.88 8.73
N THR A 257 -8.90 -19.18 8.52
CA THR A 257 -10.19 -19.65 7.98
C THR A 257 -11.37 -19.35 8.91
N GLN A 258 -11.14 -19.37 10.22
CA GLN A 258 -12.15 -19.02 11.22
C GLN A 258 -12.40 -17.51 11.24
N LEU A 259 -11.32 -16.69 11.19
CA LEU A 259 -11.43 -15.24 11.08
C LEU A 259 -12.27 -14.82 9.85
N VAL A 260 -12.06 -15.44 8.69
CA VAL A 260 -12.85 -15.17 7.48
C VAL A 260 -14.33 -15.52 7.67
N LYS A 261 -14.62 -16.65 8.33
CA LYS A 261 -16.01 -17.08 8.59
C LYS A 261 -16.70 -16.13 9.57
N ASP A 262 -16.01 -15.74 10.64
CA ASP A 262 -16.57 -14.93 11.73
C ASP A 262 -16.66 -13.44 11.38
N LEU A 263 -15.91 -12.95 10.40
CA LEU A 263 -15.94 -11.55 9.99
C LEU A 263 -17.37 -11.12 9.63
N THR A 264 -17.90 -10.10 10.30
CA THR A 264 -19.30 -9.68 10.12
C THR A 264 -19.41 -8.46 9.22
N ASN A 265 -20.63 -8.21 8.75
CA ASN A 265 -20.96 -6.94 8.09
C ASN A 265 -20.73 -5.74 9.01
N ALA A 266 -20.98 -5.90 10.32
CA ALA A 266 -20.75 -4.86 11.30
C ALA A 266 -19.27 -4.46 11.41
N ASP A 267 -18.34 -5.43 11.33
CA ASP A 267 -16.90 -5.14 11.33
C ASP A 267 -16.50 -4.26 10.14
N VAL A 268 -16.92 -4.63 8.93
CA VAL A 268 -16.60 -3.87 7.70
C VAL A 268 -17.27 -2.49 7.69
N ARG A 269 -18.52 -2.41 8.16
CA ARG A 269 -19.25 -1.15 8.32
C ARG A 269 -18.57 -0.24 9.33
N GLN A 270 -18.08 -0.78 10.44
CA GLN A 270 -17.38 -0.01 11.46
C GLN A 270 -16.09 0.57 10.89
N MET A 271 -15.29 -0.23 10.18
CA MET A 271 -14.09 0.27 9.50
C MET A 271 -14.40 1.40 8.52
N ALA A 272 -15.45 1.28 7.70
CA ALA A 272 -15.87 2.36 6.80
C ALA A 272 -16.27 3.63 7.56
N LYS A 273 -16.92 3.51 8.73
CA LYS A 273 -17.22 4.66 9.59
C LYS A 273 -15.96 5.29 10.16
N ASP A 274 -14.98 4.50 10.58
CA ASP A 274 -13.73 5.02 11.14
C ASP A 274 -12.92 5.78 10.10
N ILE A 275 -12.91 5.30 8.85
CA ILE A 275 -12.37 6.05 7.70
C ILE A 275 -13.02 7.43 7.58
N LEU A 276 -14.35 7.51 7.53
CA LEU A 276 -15.06 8.77 7.35
C LEU A 276 -14.94 9.69 8.56
N LYS A 277 -15.00 9.13 9.77
CA LYS A 277 -14.88 9.85 11.05
C LYS A 277 -13.49 10.45 11.24
N SER A 278 -12.45 9.80 10.70
CA SER A 278 -11.09 10.33 10.77
C SER A 278 -10.98 11.74 10.18
N ASN A 279 -11.86 12.09 9.23
CA ASN A 279 -11.87 13.37 8.53
C ASN A 279 -10.51 13.70 7.90
N ARG A 280 -9.83 12.68 7.37
CA ARG A 280 -8.49 12.76 6.79
C ARG A 280 -8.51 12.25 5.35
N ARG A 281 -8.97 13.12 4.45
CA ARG A 281 -9.20 12.81 3.03
C ARG A 281 -8.47 13.81 2.16
N ILE A 282 -7.63 13.33 1.24
CA ILE A 282 -6.93 14.18 0.28
C ILE A 282 -7.37 13.73 -1.11
N GLU A 283 -8.11 14.58 -1.82
CA GLU A 283 -8.39 14.38 -3.24
C GLU A 283 -7.40 15.19 -4.08
N ILE A 284 -6.81 14.53 -5.08
CA ILE A 284 -5.85 15.12 -6.01
C ILE A 284 -6.33 14.81 -7.42
N THR A 285 -6.63 15.84 -8.20
CA THR A 285 -7.18 15.72 -9.55
C THR A 285 -6.40 16.60 -10.52
N MET A 286 -5.87 15.98 -11.58
CA MET A 286 -5.31 16.69 -12.73
C MET A 286 -6.21 16.49 -13.93
N MET A 287 -6.74 17.59 -14.46
CA MET A 287 -7.57 17.60 -15.66
C MET A 287 -6.75 18.03 -16.87
N SER A 288 -7.16 17.58 -18.06
CA SER A 288 -6.70 18.19 -19.30
C SER A 288 -7.20 19.63 -19.36
N GLU A 289 -6.38 20.50 -19.97
CA GLU A 289 -6.83 21.81 -20.43
C GLU A 289 -7.96 21.71 -21.45
#